data_AF-A0A951L5A1-F1
#
_entry.id   AF-A0A951L5A1-F1
#
_cell.length_a   1.000
_cell.length_b   1.000
_cell.length_c   1.000
_cell.angle_alpha   90.00
_cell.angle_beta   90.00
_cell.angle_gamma   90.00
#
_symmetry.space_group_name_H-M   'P 1'
#
loop_
_entity.id
_entity.type
_entity.pdbx_description
1 polymer ?
#
loop_
_entity_poly.entity_id
_entity_poly.type
_entity_poly.pdbx_seq_one_letter_code
_entity_poly.pdbx_strand_id
1 'polypeptide(L)'
;MAGRTPHLYIPDRVAPRATNVTSSSEIRRKRLSFRSWHRGTRESDLILGRFADAHLAGFDEVQLDRYEGLLDCPDADIFDWVTGRAAPPPEHDHDVTRLLISSSNVHSIK
;
A
#
# COMPACT_ATOMS: atom_id res chain seq x y z
N MET A 1 -10.02 -60.90 -34.83
CA MET A 1 -10.66 -59.59 -35.05
C MET A 1 -11.69 -59.37 -33.95
N ALA A 2 -11.43 -58.45 -33.02
CA ALA A 2 -12.35 -57.78 -32.08
C ALA A 2 -11.45 -57.10 -31.03
N GLY A 3 -11.05 -55.84 -31.22
CA GLY A 3 -11.83 -54.73 -30.69
C GLY A 3 -11.03 -54.06 -29.59
N ARG A 4 -9.96 -53.33 -29.96
CA ARG A 4 -9.28 -52.35 -29.11
C ARG A 4 -10.33 -51.34 -28.66
N THR A 5 -10.79 -51.40 -27.42
CA THR A 5 -11.47 -50.25 -26.82
C THR A 5 -10.41 -49.30 -26.25
N PRO A 6 -10.34 -48.08 -26.78
CA PRO A 6 -9.27 -47.14 -26.51
C PRO A 6 -9.50 -46.39 -25.20
N HIS A 7 -8.38 -46.15 -24.50
CA HIS A 7 -8.09 -44.93 -23.73
C HIS A 7 -9.30 -44.29 -23.03
N LEU A 8 -9.53 -44.71 -21.78
CA LEU A 8 -10.42 -44.02 -20.86
C LEU A 8 -9.92 -42.58 -20.71
N TYR A 9 -10.67 -41.64 -21.27
CA TYR A 9 -10.50 -40.21 -21.11
C TYR A 9 -10.51 -39.86 -19.61
N ILE A 10 -9.33 -39.62 -19.06
CA ILE A 10 -9.15 -38.90 -17.80
C ILE A 10 -9.23 -37.42 -18.16
N PRO A 11 -10.29 -36.68 -17.79
CA PRO A 11 -10.28 -35.25 -17.96
C PRO A 11 -9.14 -34.70 -17.12
N ASP A 12 -8.20 -34.02 -17.78
CA ASP A 12 -7.29 -33.08 -17.14
C ASP A 12 -8.15 -32.18 -16.25
N ARG A 13 -8.14 -32.45 -14.95
CA ARG A 13 -8.59 -31.48 -13.96
C ARG A 13 -7.53 -30.39 -14.01
N VAL A 14 -7.67 -29.51 -14.99
CA VAL A 14 -7.04 -28.20 -15.02
C VAL A 14 -7.35 -27.55 -13.69
N ALA A 15 -6.40 -27.68 -12.76
CA ALA A 15 -6.34 -26.85 -11.59
C ALA A 15 -6.37 -25.40 -12.10
N PRO A 16 -7.17 -24.50 -11.52
CA PRO A 16 -7.03 -23.10 -11.85
C PRO A 16 -5.61 -22.70 -11.44
N ARG A 17 -4.73 -22.60 -12.44
CA ARG A 17 -3.50 -21.83 -12.37
C ARG A 17 -3.92 -20.38 -12.17
N ALA A 18 -4.24 -20.04 -10.93
CA ALA A 18 -4.27 -18.67 -10.48
C ALA A 18 -2.84 -18.17 -10.65
N THR A 19 -2.61 -17.50 -11.77
CA THR A 19 -1.46 -16.64 -11.99
C THR A 19 -1.43 -15.62 -10.86
N ASN A 20 -0.77 -15.96 -9.75
CA ASN A 20 -0.38 -14.98 -8.75
C ASN A 20 0.82 -14.18 -9.28
N VAL A 21 0.63 -13.54 -10.44
CA VAL A 21 1.42 -12.37 -10.79
C VAL A 21 0.77 -11.25 -10.00
N THR A 22 1.01 -11.24 -8.68
CA THR A 22 0.88 -9.99 -7.91
C THR A 22 1.75 -9.01 -8.69
N SER A 23 1.12 -8.05 -9.35
CA SER A 23 1.83 -7.12 -10.21
C SER A 23 2.95 -6.48 -9.37
N SER A 24 4.13 -6.24 -9.93
CA SER A 24 5.27 -5.70 -9.17
C SER A 24 4.85 -4.47 -8.32
N SER A 25 3.95 -3.66 -8.87
CA SER A 25 3.32 -2.51 -8.22
C SER A 25 2.42 -2.88 -7.02
N GLU A 26 1.66 -3.97 -7.07
CA GLU A 26 0.86 -4.46 -5.93
C GLU A 26 1.75 -4.99 -4.79
N ILE A 27 2.86 -5.64 -5.13
CA ILE A 27 3.86 -6.07 -4.13
C ILE A 27 4.48 -4.85 -3.46
N ARG A 28 4.83 -3.82 -4.24
CA ARG A 28 5.40 -2.57 -3.72
C ARG A 28 4.39 -1.85 -2.80
N ARG A 29 3.12 -1.75 -3.20
CA ARG A 29 2.03 -1.21 -2.37
C ARG A 29 1.90 -1.98 -1.05
N LYS A 30 1.82 -3.31 -1.10
CA LYS A 30 1.72 -4.13 0.13
C LYS A 30 2.92 -3.94 1.05
N ARG A 31 4.15 -3.84 0.51
CA ARG A 31 5.35 -3.57 1.30
C ARG A 31 5.29 -2.20 1.96
N LEU A 32 4.88 -1.16 1.24
CA LEU A 32 4.76 0.20 1.78
C LEU A 32 3.66 0.29 2.84
N SER A 33 2.50 -0.35 2.61
CA SER A 33 1.44 -0.46 3.61
C SER A 33 1.96 -1.17 4.85
N PHE A 34 2.64 -2.32 4.70
CA PHE A 34 3.23 -3.04 5.83
C PHE A 34 4.24 -2.19 6.61
N ARG A 35 5.13 -1.43 5.93
CA ARG A 35 6.04 -0.50 6.61
C ARG A 35 5.29 0.59 7.39
N SER A 36 4.15 1.04 6.86
CA SER A 36 3.29 2.03 7.52
C SER A 36 2.67 1.48 8.81
N TRP A 37 2.31 0.19 8.80
CA TRP A 37 1.74 -0.55 9.93
C TRP A 37 2.78 -1.13 10.93
N HIS A 38 4.08 -0.89 10.69
CA HIS A 38 5.16 -1.41 11.53
C HIS A 38 6.10 -0.28 11.95
N ARG A 39 5.50 0.85 12.34
CA ARG A 39 6.21 2.03 12.87
C ARG A 39 6.39 1.96 14.38
N GLY A 40 7.34 2.74 14.90
CA GLY A 40 7.76 2.69 16.31
C GLY A 40 6.73 3.22 17.31
N THR A 41 5.70 3.94 16.84
CA THR A 41 4.65 4.54 17.69
C THR A 41 3.26 4.19 17.17
N ARG A 42 2.34 3.90 18.11
CA ARG A 42 0.95 3.49 17.80
C ARG A 42 0.14 4.58 17.10
N GLU A 43 0.41 5.85 17.40
CA GLU A 43 -0.27 6.98 16.76
C GLU A 43 0.15 7.14 15.29
N SER A 44 1.46 7.06 15.01
CA SER A 44 1.98 7.17 13.65
C SER A 44 1.56 5.99 12.78
N ASP A 45 1.60 4.78 13.36
CA ASP A 45 1.03 3.57 12.76
C ASP A 45 -0.43 3.76 12.35
N LEU A 46 -1.24 4.27 13.28
CA LEU A 46 -2.67 4.42 13.03
C LEU A 46 -2.99 5.47 11.97
N ILE A 47 -2.21 6.56 11.88
CA ILE A 47 -2.36 7.63 10.89
C ILE A 47 -1.86 7.18 9.51
N LEU A 48 -0.65 6.62 9.44
CA LEU A 48 -0.05 6.17 8.19
C LEU A 48 -0.72 4.90 7.67
N GLY A 49 -1.08 3.97 8.55
CA GLY A 49 -1.75 2.73 8.21
C GLY A 49 -3.14 2.95 7.61
N ARG A 50 -3.98 3.80 8.24
CA ARG A 50 -5.30 4.15 7.69
C ARG A 50 -5.19 4.92 6.36
N PHE A 51 -4.19 5.79 6.25
CA PHE A 51 -3.95 6.57 5.04
C PHE A 51 -3.50 5.66 3.90
N ALA A 52 -2.57 4.75 4.20
CA ALA A 52 -2.05 3.77 3.27
C ALA A 52 -3.17 2.87 2.75
N ASP A 53 -4.01 2.30 3.63
CA ASP A 53 -5.12 1.45 3.21
C ASP A 53 -6.09 2.17 2.27
N ALA A 54 -6.42 3.44 2.58
CA ALA A 54 -7.36 4.24 1.79
C ALA A 54 -6.77 4.74 0.45
N HIS A 55 -5.48 5.09 0.40
CA HIS A 55 -4.90 5.81 -0.74
C HIS A 55 -3.89 5.00 -1.55
N LEU A 56 -3.16 4.03 -0.98
CA LEU A 56 -2.14 3.26 -1.74
C LEU A 56 -2.73 2.49 -2.92
N ALA A 57 -4.01 2.08 -2.84
CA ALA A 57 -4.69 1.39 -3.93
C ALA A 57 -4.79 2.27 -5.19
N GLY A 58 -4.92 3.59 -5.02
CA GLY A 58 -5.02 4.57 -6.10
C GLY A 58 -3.69 5.24 -6.49
N PHE A 59 -2.60 4.96 -5.79
CA PHE A 59 -1.31 5.59 -6.05
C PHE A 59 -0.62 5.05 -7.30
N ASP A 60 -0.14 6.00 -8.10
CA ASP A 60 0.76 5.75 -9.22
C ASP A 60 2.21 5.50 -8.75
N GLU A 61 3.08 4.99 -9.63
CA GLU A 61 4.46 4.67 -9.31
C GLU A 61 5.24 5.87 -8.75
N VAL A 62 4.99 7.07 -9.27
CA VAL A 62 5.59 8.33 -8.76
C VAL A 62 5.13 8.65 -7.34
N GLN A 63 3.86 8.39 -7.04
CA GLN A 63 3.31 8.65 -5.70
C GLN A 63 3.81 7.61 -4.69
N LEU A 64 3.99 6.35 -5.12
CA LEU A 64 4.59 5.32 -4.30
C LEU A 64 6.05 5.63 -3.95
N ASP A 65 6.80 6.22 -4.88
CA ASP A 65 8.18 6.67 -4.65
C ASP A 65 8.23 7.83 -3.64
N ARG A 66 7.37 8.83 -3.82
CA ARG A 66 7.18 9.93 -2.85
C ARG A 66 6.80 9.43 -1.46
N TYR A 67 5.88 8.48 -1.39
CA TYR A 67 5.46 7.86 -0.14
C TYR A 67 6.59 7.04 0.50
N GLU A 68 7.41 6.37 -0.31
CA GLU A 68 8.59 5.66 0.18
C GLU A 68 9.61 6.62 0.82
N GLY A 69 9.86 7.77 0.20
CA GLY A 69 10.68 8.84 0.79
C GLY A 69 10.07 9.41 2.08
N LEU A 70 8.75 9.58 2.13
CA LEU A 70 8.05 10.00 3.35
C LEU A 70 8.20 8.96 4.47
N LEU A 71 8.15 7.67 4.14
CA LEU A 71 8.39 6.60 5.10
C LEU A 71 9.85 6.50 5.56
N ASP A 72 10.80 7.17 4.91
CA ASP A 72 12.17 7.25 5.42
C ASP A 72 12.27 8.28 6.58
N CYS A 73 11.35 9.24 6.63
CA CYS A 73 11.32 10.24 7.70
C CYS A 73 10.99 9.64 9.08
N PRO A 74 11.47 10.27 10.16
CA PRO A 74 11.10 9.90 11.52
C PRO A 74 9.60 10.09 11.77
N ASP A 75 9.05 9.19 12.59
CA ASP A 75 7.64 9.24 13.02
C ASP A 75 7.27 10.59 13.65
N ALA A 76 8.20 11.16 14.43
CA ALA A 76 8.00 12.44 15.12
C ALA A 76 7.79 13.59 14.12
N ASP A 77 8.58 13.67 13.05
CA ASP A 77 8.45 14.70 12.02
C ASP A 77 7.13 14.57 11.26
N ILE A 78 6.77 13.35 10.86
CA ILE A 78 5.50 13.08 10.18
C ILE A 78 4.33 13.50 11.05
N PHE A 79 4.37 13.15 12.34
CA PHE A 79 3.34 13.54 13.29
C PHE A 79 3.25 15.06 13.45
N ASP A 80 4.38 15.75 13.49
CA ASP A 80 4.44 17.22 13.59
C ASP A 80 3.83 17.88 12.34
N TRP A 81 4.07 17.33 11.15
CA TRP A 81 3.46 17.82 9.90
C TRP A 81 1.95 17.57 9.84
N VAL A 82 1.53 16.36 10.23
CA VAL A 82 0.11 15.98 10.23
C VAL A 82 -0.70 16.76 11.26
N THR A 83 -0.10 17.08 12.41
CA THR A 83 -0.72 17.90 13.45
C THR A 83 -0.59 19.41 13.20
N GLY A 84 0.14 19.82 12.15
CA GLY A 84 0.38 21.22 11.81
C GLY A 84 1.30 21.95 12.78
N ARG A 85 2.08 21.23 13.58
CA ARG A 85 3.11 21.78 14.47
C ARG A 85 4.36 22.22 13.68
N ALA A 86 4.67 21.55 12.57
CA ALA A 86 5.72 21.95 11.64
C ALA A 86 5.23 21.83 10.19
N ALA A 87 5.90 22.56 9.30
CA ALA A 87 5.73 22.40 7.87
C ALA A 87 6.68 21.32 7.34
N PRO A 88 6.24 20.47 6.40
CA PRO A 88 7.14 19.56 5.71
C PRO A 88 8.19 20.38 4.93
N PRO A 89 9.46 19.95 4.94
CA PRO A 89 10.50 20.59 4.14
C PRO A 89 10.16 20.47 2.65
N PRO A 90 10.74 21.32 1.77
CA PRO A 90 10.41 21.35 0.34
C PRO A 90 10.68 20.00 -0.38
N GLU A 91 11.54 19.15 0.17
CA GLU A 91 11.78 17.78 -0.33
C GLU A 91 10.59 16.84 -0.11
N HIS A 92 9.80 17.09 0.95
CA HIS A 92 8.62 16.32 1.33
C HIS A 92 7.30 17.08 1.13
N ASP A 93 7.31 18.34 0.68
CA ASP A 93 6.11 19.09 0.26
C ASP A 93 5.65 18.64 -1.13
N HIS A 94 5.16 17.41 -1.20
CA HIS A 94 4.57 16.84 -2.41
C HIS A 94 3.09 16.46 -2.18
N ASP A 95 2.41 16.09 -3.26
CA ASP A 95 0.98 15.75 -3.26
C ASP A 95 0.61 14.72 -2.19
N VAL A 96 1.42 13.67 -2.00
CA VAL A 96 1.17 12.63 -1.00
C VAL A 96 1.16 13.17 0.43
N THR A 97 2.10 14.05 0.80
CA THR A 97 2.18 14.64 2.14
C THR A 97 1.03 15.61 2.38
N ARG A 98 0.69 16.42 1.37
CA ARG A 98 -0.49 17.30 1.43
C ARG A 98 -1.79 16.49 1.57
N LEU A 99 -1.89 15.37 0.86
CA LEU A 99 -3.02 14.46 0.94
C LEU A 99 -3.11 13.81 2.32
N LEU A 100 -1.98 13.41 2.92
CA LEU A 100 -1.92 12.87 4.29
C LEU A 100 -2.44 13.89 5.31
N ILE A 101 -1.96 15.13 5.25
CA ILE A 101 -2.39 16.22 6.13
C ILE A 101 -3.89 16.49 5.95
N SER A 102 -4.36 16.58 4.69
CA SER A 102 -5.77 16.78 4.37
C SER A 102 -6.67 15.64 4.88
N SER A 103 -6.18 14.40 4.86
CA SER A 103 -6.93 13.22 5.30
C SER A 103 -7.06 13.17 6.83
N SER A 104 -6.04 13.63 7.55
CA SER A 104 -6.04 13.68 9.01
C SER A 104 -6.96 14.76 9.58
N ASN A 105 -6.97 15.95 8.95
CA ASN A 105 -7.69 17.12 9.45
C ASN A 105 -9.23 16.93 9.48
N VAL A 106 -9.76 15.96 8.72
CA VAL A 106 -11.19 15.61 8.71
C VAL A 106 -11.67 14.96 10.00
N HIS A 107 -10.78 14.45 10.87
CA HIS A 107 -11.18 13.71 12.08
C HIS A 107 -11.41 14.58 13.32
N SER A 108 -11.23 15.92 13.24
CA SER A 108 -11.41 16.82 14.39
C SER A 108 -12.78 17.55 14.43
N ILE A 109 -13.72 17.18 13.55
CA ILE A 109 -15.09 17.72 13.58
C ILE A 109 -16.10 16.69 14.10
N LYS A 110 -16.16 16.53 15.43
CA LYS A 110 -17.39 16.22 16.17
C LYS A 110 -17.20 16.46 17.67
#